data_AF-A0A3P8IFH2-F1
#
_entry.id   AF-A0A3P8IFH2-F1
#
_cell.length_a   1.000
_cell.length_b   1.000
_cell.length_c   1.000
_cell.angle_alpha   90.00
_cell.angle_beta   90.00
_cell.angle_gamma   90.00
#
_symmetry.space_group_name_H-M   'P 1'
#
loop_
_entity.id
_entity.type
_entity.pdbx_description
1 polymer ?
#
loop_
_entity_poly.entity_id
_entity_poly.type
_entity_poly.pdbx_seq_one_letter_code
_entity_poly.pdbx_strand_id
1 'polypeptide(L)'
;MASKRHNCLNELTMQSRIMTEDENKLGKKSEWFRINLTGTVKNFSRTLNQLTYITTLVIKNNNLERLPSELGNLVNLVNLDASCNKLQSLPPTIGDLTELRALILNDNKIVDLPLEIGRLLNLRHFNLNDNPLSSQVSQLYGDGSDANTRNIVRYYLDYYYACSKSHSKMSLNKPPFQSMFTIFP
;
A
#
# COMPACT_ATOMS: atom_id res chain seq x y z
N MET A 1 -12.74 24.35 -34.17
CA MET A 1 -13.29 23.54 -33.06
C MET A 1 -12.44 22.28 -32.91
N ALA A 2 -12.09 21.97 -31.65
CA ALA A 2 -11.38 20.82 -31.04
C ALA A 2 -10.75 19.75 -31.98
N SER A 3 -9.54 19.23 -31.73
CA SER A 3 -9.01 18.82 -30.44
C SER A 3 -7.48 18.67 -30.54
N LYS A 4 -6.75 19.37 -29.66
CA LYS A 4 -5.31 19.16 -29.46
C LYS A 4 -5.13 17.74 -28.92
N ARG A 5 -4.59 16.84 -29.74
CA ARG A 5 -4.02 15.57 -29.26
C ARG A 5 -2.76 15.89 -28.44
N HIS A 6 -2.95 16.24 -27.18
CA HIS A 6 -1.86 16.26 -26.20
C HIS A 6 -1.59 14.82 -25.80
N ASN A 7 -0.51 14.29 -26.35
CA ASN A 7 0.06 13.00 -26.00
C ASN A 7 0.76 13.17 -24.65
N CYS A 8 -0.01 13.14 -23.55
CA CYS A 8 0.46 13.39 -22.16
C CYS A 8 1.34 12.27 -21.57
N LEU A 9 1.98 11.44 -22.40
CA LEU A 9 2.91 10.39 -21.95
C LEU A 9 4.35 10.90 -21.72
N ASN A 10 4.68 12.13 -22.13
CA ASN A 10 6.07 12.61 -22.16
C ASN A 10 6.45 13.59 -21.04
N GLU A 11 5.52 14.08 -20.21
CA GLU A 11 5.85 15.01 -19.11
C GLU A 11 5.96 14.35 -17.72
N LEU A 12 5.54 13.08 -17.58
CA LEU A 12 5.50 12.38 -16.28
C LEU A 12 6.47 11.18 -16.17
N THR A 13 7.36 10.98 -17.15
CA THR A 13 8.13 9.73 -17.26
C THR A 13 9.62 9.80 -16.90
N MET A 14 10.27 10.95 -16.72
CA MET A 14 11.66 10.99 -16.23
C MET A 14 12.01 12.31 -15.50
N GLN A 15 11.76 12.37 -14.19
CA GLN A 15 12.44 13.32 -13.30
C GLN A 15 13.33 12.58 -12.30
N SER A 16 14.13 11.63 -12.79
CA SER A 16 15.27 11.09 -12.04
C SER A 16 16.45 12.07 -12.16
N ARG A 17 16.48 13.10 -11.31
CA ARG A 17 17.69 13.91 -11.14
C ARG A 17 18.62 13.16 -10.18
N ILE A 18 19.80 12.77 -10.66
CA ILE A 18 20.88 12.22 -9.82
C ILE A 18 21.43 13.37 -8.96
N MET A 19 21.55 13.15 -7.65
CA MET A 19 22.04 14.16 -6.69
C MET A 19 23.52 14.50 -6.88
N THR A 20 23.89 15.75 -6.62
CA THR A 20 25.30 16.14 -6.41
C THR A 20 25.71 15.93 -4.94
N GLU A 21 27.01 15.79 -4.68
CA GLU A 21 27.56 15.46 -3.34
C GLU A 21 27.15 16.45 -2.23
N ASP A 22 26.78 17.68 -2.60
CA ASP A 22 26.38 18.72 -1.66
C ASP A 22 24.94 18.53 -1.14
N GLU A 23 24.06 17.93 -1.93
CA GLU A 23 22.66 17.68 -1.53
C GLU A 23 22.56 16.50 -0.53
N ASN A 24 23.53 15.57 -0.57
CA ASN A 24 23.65 14.45 0.37
C ASN A 24 24.05 14.92 1.79
N LYS A 25 24.73 16.07 1.91
CA LYS A 25 25.22 16.61 3.19
C LYS A 25 24.15 17.38 3.98
N LEU A 26 23.09 17.86 3.33
CA LEU A 26 22.08 18.74 3.96
C LEU A 26 20.91 18.01 4.65
N GLY A 27 20.91 16.68 4.73
CA GLY A 27 19.91 15.93 5.50
C GLY A 27 18.47 16.00 4.98
N LYS A 28 18.23 16.57 3.79
CA LYS A 28 16.93 16.56 3.11
C LYS A 28 16.69 15.21 2.41
N LYS A 29 16.47 14.15 3.19
CA LYS A 29 16.15 12.80 2.66
C LYS A 29 14.82 12.69 1.90
N SER A 30 14.05 13.77 1.77
CA SER A 30 12.63 13.72 1.36
C SER A 30 12.36 13.99 -0.11
N GLU A 31 13.38 14.12 -0.97
CA GLU A 31 13.18 14.66 -2.32
C GLU A 31 13.44 13.65 -3.47
N TRP A 32 12.60 12.60 -3.44
CA TRP A 32 11.86 11.92 -4.53
C TRP A 32 12.57 11.08 -5.62
N PHE A 33 12.93 9.83 -5.30
CA PHE A 33 12.96 8.77 -6.30
C PHE A 33 11.54 8.25 -6.55
N ARG A 34 10.86 8.83 -7.55
CA ARG A 34 9.54 8.37 -8.01
C ARG A 34 9.68 7.46 -9.22
N ILE A 35 9.02 6.31 -9.19
CA ILE A 35 8.86 5.46 -10.37
C ILE A 35 7.39 5.47 -10.78
N ASN A 36 7.16 5.77 -12.05
CA ASN A 36 5.85 5.67 -12.67
C ASN A 36 5.88 4.57 -13.74
N LEU A 37 5.17 3.48 -13.48
CA LEU A 37 4.99 2.40 -14.44
C LEU A 37 3.61 2.56 -15.08
N THR A 38 3.55 3.28 -16.21
CA THR A 38 2.32 3.36 -17.02
C THR A 38 2.39 2.40 -18.21
N GLY A 39 1.27 1.73 -18.50
CA GLY A 39 1.15 0.75 -19.59
C GLY A 39 1.43 -0.68 -19.13
N THR A 40 0.78 -1.67 -19.76
CA THR A 40 0.66 -3.08 -19.30
C THR A 40 1.90 -3.66 -18.59
N VAL A 41 2.01 -3.41 -17.28
CA VAL A 41 3.02 -4.04 -16.43
C VAL A 41 2.59 -5.49 -16.28
N LYS A 42 3.21 -6.39 -17.04
CA LYS A 42 2.92 -7.82 -16.93
C LYS A 42 3.67 -8.47 -15.76
N ASN A 43 4.85 -7.94 -15.40
CA ASN A 43 5.68 -8.44 -14.32
C ASN A 43 6.41 -7.29 -13.62
N PHE A 44 6.39 -7.29 -12.29
CA PHE A 44 7.34 -6.53 -11.49
C PHE A 44 8.72 -7.18 -11.64
N SER A 45 9.63 -6.51 -12.35
CA SER A 45 10.99 -7.04 -12.56
C SER A 45 11.72 -7.19 -11.23
N ARG A 46 12.56 -8.23 -11.10
CA ARG A 46 13.51 -8.38 -9.99
C ARG A 46 14.34 -7.11 -9.76
N THR A 47 14.60 -6.36 -10.84
CA THR A 47 15.31 -5.07 -10.79
C THR A 47 14.57 -4.03 -9.96
N LEU A 48 13.23 -3.98 -9.99
CA LEU A 48 12.46 -2.99 -9.22
C LEU A 48 12.60 -3.25 -7.72
N ASN A 49 12.66 -4.52 -7.31
CA ASN A 49 12.82 -4.93 -5.92
C ASN A 49 14.20 -4.58 -5.35
N GLN A 50 15.17 -4.23 -6.19
CA GLN A 50 16.51 -3.79 -5.79
C GLN A 50 16.60 -2.28 -5.61
N LEU A 51 15.58 -1.53 -6.03
CA LEU A 51 15.53 -0.09 -5.95
C LEU A 51 15.01 0.36 -4.57
N THR A 52 15.74 -0.01 -3.52
CA THR A 52 15.38 0.24 -2.13
C THR A 52 15.31 1.73 -1.77
N TYR A 53 15.83 2.61 -2.62
CA TYR A 53 15.81 4.07 -2.42
C TYR A 53 14.52 4.75 -2.92
N ILE A 54 13.62 4.02 -3.58
CA ILE A 54 12.35 4.58 -4.08
C ILE A 54 11.48 4.99 -2.91
N THR A 55 10.95 6.20 -2.98
CA THR A 55 10.01 6.74 -1.99
C THR A 55 8.59 6.87 -2.54
N THR A 56 8.40 6.87 -3.87
CA THR A 56 7.08 6.88 -4.49
C THR A 56 7.01 5.91 -5.65
N LEU A 57 5.99 5.05 -5.65
CA LEU A 57 5.70 4.13 -6.73
C LEU A 57 4.28 4.37 -7.23
N VAL A 58 4.15 4.68 -8.51
CA VAL A 58 2.88 4.83 -9.21
C VAL A 58 2.78 3.73 -10.26
N ILE A 59 1.81 2.84 -10.10
CA ILE A 59 1.46 1.75 -11.02
C ILE A 59 -0.02 1.84 -11.41
N LYS A 60 -0.59 3.05 -11.35
CA LYS A 60 -1.97 3.36 -11.71
C LYS A 60 -2.28 3.01 -13.17
N ASN A 61 -3.55 2.69 -13.45
CA ASN A 61 -4.05 2.43 -14.81
C ASN A 61 -3.30 1.27 -15.50
N ASN A 62 -3.08 0.20 -14.75
CA ASN A 62 -2.56 -1.04 -15.29
C ASN A 62 -3.64 -2.13 -15.26
N ASN A 63 -3.37 -3.27 -15.90
CA ASN A 63 -4.24 -4.44 -15.84
C ASN A 63 -3.72 -5.45 -14.80
N LEU A 64 -3.11 -4.98 -13.69
CA LEU A 64 -2.53 -5.86 -12.69
C LEU A 64 -3.61 -6.58 -11.90
N GLU A 65 -3.53 -7.90 -11.84
CA GLU A 65 -4.43 -8.73 -11.02
C GLU A 65 -3.87 -8.98 -9.61
N ARG A 66 -2.55 -8.84 -9.45
CA ARG A 66 -1.82 -9.05 -8.19
C ARG A 66 -0.59 -8.16 -8.12
N LEU A 67 -0.18 -7.81 -6.91
CA LEU A 67 1.15 -7.25 -6.62
C LEU A 67 2.10 -8.37 -6.18
N PRO A 68 3.38 -8.35 -6.56
CA PRO A 68 4.35 -9.36 -6.12
C PRO A 68 4.62 -9.23 -4.62
N SER A 69 5.00 -10.34 -3.98
CA SER A 69 5.48 -10.32 -2.58
C SER A 69 6.70 -9.42 -2.39
N GLU A 70 7.54 -9.33 -3.40
CA GLU A 70 8.79 -8.58 -3.37
C GLU A 70 8.60 -7.07 -3.35
N LEU A 71 7.36 -6.58 -3.53
CA LEU A 71 7.02 -5.19 -3.25
C LEU A 71 7.42 -4.79 -1.84
N GLY A 72 7.32 -5.71 -0.86
CA GLY A 72 7.72 -5.47 0.52
C GLY A 72 9.21 -5.15 0.72
N ASN A 73 10.06 -5.41 -0.27
CA ASN A 73 11.48 -5.05 -0.22
C ASN A 73 11.72 -3.53 -0.36
N LEU A 74 10.71 -2.78 -0.82
CA LEU A 74 10.78 -1.32 -0.97
C LEU A 74 10.58 -0.61 0.37
N VAL A 75 11.38 -0.94 1.38
CA VAL A 75 11.17 -0.52 2.78
C VAL A 75 11.14 1.01 3.01
N ASN A 76 11.72 1.78 2.08
CA ASN A 76 11.69 3.26 2.12
C ASN A 76 10.50 3.86 1.35
N LEU A 77 9.56 3.05 0.87
CA LEU A 77 8.41 3.51 0.11
C LEU A 77 7.44 4.29 1.01
N VAL A 78 7.20 5.55 0.66
CA VAL A 78 6.32 6.48 1.41
C VAL A 78 4.95 6.60 0.75
N ASN A 79 4.90 6.52 -0.58
CA ASN A 79 3.68 6.68 -1.36
C ASN A 79 3.54 5.54 -2.38
N LEU A 80 2.41 4.83 -2.33
CA LEU A 80 2.04 3.82 -3.32
C LEU A 80 0.67 4.15 -3.92
N ASP A 81 0.64 4.35 -5.24
CA ASP A 81 -0.60 4.45 -6.02
C ASP A 81 -0.71 3.25 -6.96
N ALA A 82 -1.66 2.36 -6.67
CA ALA A 82 -2.04 1.23 -7.51
C ALA A 82 -3.53 1.28 -7.89
N SER A 83 -4.09 2.48 -7.97
CA SER A 83 -5.48 2.70 -8.39
C SER A 83 -5.74 2.26 -9.83
N CYS A 84 -7.01 2.02 -10.15
CA CYS A 84 -7.47 1.67 -11.50
C CYS A 84 -6.74 0.45 -12.06
N ASN A 85 -6.75 -0.64 -11.31
CA ASN A 85 -6.18 -1.94 -11.66
C ASN A 85 -7.24 -3.05 -11.53
N LYS A 86 -6.82 -4.32 -11.55
CA LYS A 86 -7.70 -5.49 -11.32
C LYS A 86 -7.28 -6.28 -10.07
N LEU A 87 -6.64 -5.61 -9.10
CA LEU A 87 -6.09 -6.26 -7.91
C LEU A 87 -7.21 -6.92 -7.12
N GLN A 88 -7.07 -8.21 -6.83
CA GLN A 88 -8.05 -8.97 -6.03
C GLN A 88 -7.70 -8.99 -4.54
N SER A 89 -6.41 -8.86 -4.23
CA SER A 89 -5.85 -8.82 -2.88
C SER A 89 -4.49 -8.13 -2.89
N LEU A 90 -3.96 -7.84 -1.69
CA LEU A 90 -2.59 -7.38 -1.50
C LEU A 90 -1.74 -8.53 -0.94
N PRO A 91 -0.44 -8.60 -1.26
CA PRO A 91 0.47 -9.54 -0.63
C PRO A 91 0.64 -9.20 0.87
N PRO A 92 0.81 -10.19 1.76
CA PRO A 92 1.08 -9.96 3.18
C PRO A 92 2.29 -9.05 3.45
N THR A 93 3.29 -9.11 2.57
CA THR A 93 4.50 -8.27 2.63
C THR A 93 4.25 -6.79 2.42
N ILE A 94 3.00 -6.38 2.11
CA ILE A 94 2.63 -4.96 2.17
C ILE A 94 2.90 -4.38 3.56
N GLY A 95 2.76 -5.18 4.63
CA GLY A 95 3.05 -4.77 6.00
C GLY A 95 4.53 -4.54 6.31
N ASP A 96 5.44 -4.88 5.39
CA ASP A 96 6.87 -4.61 5.53
C ASP A 96 7.23 -3.17 5.10
N LEU A 97 6.31 -2.46 4.43
CA LEU A 97 6.47 -1.06 4.01
C LEU A 97 6.22 -0.09 5.17
N THR A 98 7.01 -0.18 6.23
CA THR A 98 6.75 0.54 7.49
C THR A 98 6.79 2.07 7.37
N GLU A 99 7.44 2.60 6.34
CA GLU A 99 7.49 4.05 6.04
C GLU A 99 6.29 4.56 5.22
N LEU A 100 5.37 3.67 4.81
CA LEU A 100 4.26 4.02 3.93
C LEU A 100 3.28 4.97 4.64
N ARG A 101 3.04 6.12 4.01
CA ARG A 101 2.13 7.17 4.49
C ARG A 101 0.88 7.28 3.63
N ALA A 102 0.98 6.95 2.34
CA ALA A 102 -0.14 6.95 1.43
C ALA A 102 -0.24 5.65 0.64
N LEU A 103 -1.41 5.02 0.68
CA LEU A 103 -1.76 3.81 -0.06
C LEU A 103 -3.08 4.04 -0.80
N ILE A 104 -3.01 4.16 -2.12
CA ILE A 104 -4.16 4.43 -2.98
C ILE A 104 -4.47 3.18 -3.81
N LEU A 105 -5.66 2.61 -3.60
CA LEU A 105 -6.10 1.34 -4.18
C LEU A 105 -7.51 1.42 -4.78
N ASN A 106 -8.06 2.62 -4.97
CA ASN A 106 -9.40 2.76 -5.54
C ASN A 106 -9.50 2.17 -6.96
N ASP A 107 -10.72 1.84 -7.37
CA ASP A 107 -11.00 1.23 -8.69
C ASP A 107 -10.22 -0.07 -8.91
N ASN A 108 -10.39 -1.03 -8.01
CA ASN A 108 -9.78 -2.36 -8.11
C ASN A 108 -10.85 -3.46 -7.94
N LYS A 109 -10.43 -4.70 -7.65
CA LYS A 109 -11.31 -5.86 -7.40
C LYS A 109 -11.04 -6.46 -6.01
N ILE A 110 -10.58 -5.64 -5.07
CA ILE A 110 -10.18 -6.09 -3.73
C ILE A 110 -11.43 -6.50 -2.97
N VAL A 111 -11.46 -7.75 -2.52
CA VAL A 111 -12.53 -8.28 -1.66
C VAL A 111 -12.11 -8.28 -0.20
N ASP A 112 -10.81 -8.49 0.04
CA ASP A 112 -10.22 -8.57 1.38
C ASP A 112 -8.78 -8.04 1.42
N LEU A 113 -8.33 -7.70 2.62
CA LEU A 113 -7.00 -7.20 2.93
C LEU A 113 -6.23 -8.17 3.85
N PRO A 114 -4.90 -8.28 3.67
CA PRO A 114 -4.05 -9.02 4.58
C PRO A 114 -4.05 -8.36 5.97
N LEU A 115 -3.93 -9.16 7.03
CA LEU A 115 -3.88 -8.68 8.41
C LEU A 115 -2.68 -7.76 8.64
N GLU A 116 -1.58 -8.04 7.93
CA GLU A 116 -0.31 -7.33 7.96
C GLU A 116 -0.43 -5.86 7.58
N ILE A 117 -1.53 -5.44 6.94
CA ILE A 117 -1.79 -4.01 6.66
C ILE A 117 -1.83 -3.18 7.96
N GLY A 118 -2.15 -3.79 9.11
CA GLY A 118 -2.07 -3.10 10.41
C GLY A 118 -0.67 -2.89 10.96
N ARG A 119 0.37 -3.39 10.29
CA ARG A 119 1.78 -3.03 10.55
C ARG A 119 2.16 -1.67 9.97
N LEU A 120 1.32 -1.08 9.11
CA LEU A 120 1.55 0.23 8.49
C LEU A 120 1.20 1.38 9.45
N LEU A 121 1.97 1.50 10.53
CA LEU A 121 1.72 2.47 11.62
C LEU A 121 1.82 3.94 11.18
N ASN A 122 2.51 4.21 10.06
CA ASN A 122 2.68 5.54 9.50
C ASN A 122 1.63 5.92 8.46
N LEU A 123 0.66 5.05 8.18
CA LEU A 123 -0.34 5.27 7.14
C LEU A 123 -1.29 6.41 7.54
N ARG A 124 -1.38 7.44 6.70
CA ARG A 124 -2.22 8.64 6.90
C ARG A 124 -3.28 8.80 5.82
N HIS A 125 -3.01 8.28 4.63
CA HIS A 125 -3.93 8.36 3.51
C HIS A 125 -4.14 6.96 2.97
N PHE A 126 -5.34 6.45 3.13
CA PHE A 126 -5.72 5.14 2.65
C PHE A 126 -7.00 5.26 1.83
N ASN A 127 -7.02 4.71 0.62
CA ASN A 127 -8.19 4.79 -0.23
C ASN A 127 -8.49 3.43 -0.86
N LEU A 128 -9.67 2.90 -0.54
CA LEU A 128 -10.20 1.63 -1.03
C LEU A 128 -11.50 1.79 -1.82
N ASN A 129 -11.93 3.02 -2.12
CA ASN A 129 -13.19 3.27 -2.80
C ASN A 129 -13.29 2.49 -4.12
N ASP A 130 -14.51 2.19 -4.55
CA ASP A 130 -14.74 1.48 -5.81
C ASP A 130 -14.07 0.09 -5.87
N ASN A 131 -14.02 -0.59 -4.73
CA ASN A 131 -13.67 -2.01 -4.60
C ASN A 131 -14.89 -2.82 -4.12
N PRO A 132 -15.04 -4.09 -4.55
CA PRO A 132 -16.07 -5.00 -4.07
C PRO A 132 -15.70 -5.59 -2.69
N LEU A 133 -15.42 -4.72 -1.72
CA LEU A 133 -15.03 -5.12 -0.37
C LEU A 133 -16.12 -5.99 0.25
N SER A 134 -15.73 -7.08 0.92
CA SER A 134 -16.68 -7.87 1.70
C SER A 134 -17.33 -7.02 2.80
N SER A 135 -18.55 -7.35 3.22
CA SER A 135 -19.26 -6.59 4.26
C SER A 135 -18.44 -6.42 5.54
N GLN A 136 -17.66 -7.45 5.91
CA GLN A 136 -16.76 -7.44 7.05
C GLN A 136 -15.62 -6.42 6.88
N VAL A 137 -15.03 -6.37 5.68
CA VAL A 137 -13.95 -5.46 5.34
C VAL A 137 -14.48 -4.03 5.27
N SER A 138 -15.64 -3.80 4.66
CA SER A 138 -16.29 -2.49 4.64
C SER A 138 -16.59 -1.97 6.05
N GLN A 139 -16.98 -2.83 7.00
CA GLN A 139 -17.21 -2.42 8.39
C GLN A 139 -15.92 -2.00 9.10
N LEU A 140 -14.81 -2.71 8.86
CA LEU A 140 -13.55 -2.45 9.56
C LEU A 140 -12.75 -1.32 8.90
N TYR A 141 -12.57 -1.41 7.58
CA TYR A 141 -11.69 -0.56 6.78
C TYR A 141 -12.43 0.62 6.13
N GLY A 142 -13.78 0.56 6.04
CA GLY A 142 -14.62 1.67 5.61
C GLY A 142 -14.24 2.28 4.27
N ASP A 143 -14.36 3.60 4.20
CA ASP A 143 -13.94 4.46 3.09
C ASP A 143 -12.43 4.78 3.11
N GLY A 144 -11.67 4.17 4.02
CA GLY A 144 -10.25 4.48 4.23
C GLY A 144 -10.01 5.80 4.98
N SER A 145 -11.02 6.42 5.58
CA SER A 145 -10.85 7.62 6.42
C SER A 145 -9.84 7.42 7.55
N ASP A 146 -9.31 8.52 8.11
CA ASP A 146 -8.36 8.49 9.23
C ASP A 146 -8.89 7.73 10.46
N ALA A 147 -10.21 7.72 10.67
CA ALA A 147 -10.85 6.94 11.73
C ALA A 147 -10.78 5.44 11.43
N ASN A 148 -11.11 5.04 10.21
CA ASN A 148 -11.02 3.65 9.78
C ASN A 148 -9.58 3.15 9.73
N THR A 149 -8.62 3.98 9.27
CA THR A 149 -7.19 3.65 9.27
C THR A 149 -6.67 3.34 10.68
N ARG A 150 -7.15 4.06 11.71
CA ARG A 150 -6.83 3.74 13.11
C ARG A 150 -7.45 2.42 13.57
N ASN A 151 -8.65 2.07 13.11
CA ASN A 151 -9.29 0.78 13.42
C ASN A 151 -8.48 -0.40 12.87
N ILE A 152 -7.79 -0.22 11.73
CA ILE A 152 -6.89 -1.23 11.16
C ILE A 152 -5.78 -1.59 12.15
N VAL A 153 -5.06 -0.56 12.61
CA VAL A 153 -3.93 -0.73 13.53
C VAL A 153 -4.42 -1.35 14.84
N ARG A 154 -5.56 -0.87 15.35
CA ARG A 154 -6.18 -1.44 16.56
C ARG A 154 -6.52 -2.92 16.39
N TYR A 155 -7.17 -3.31 15.30
CA TYR A 155 -7.50 -4.71 15.01
C TYR A 155 -6.27 -5.60 14.94
N TYR A 156 -5.20 -5.13 14.28
CA TYR A 156 -3.93 -5.85 14.23
C TYR A 156 -3.29 -6.03 15.61
N LEU A 157 -3.24 -4.97 16.42
CA LEU A 157 -2.71 -5.02 17.77
C LEU A 157 -3.55 -5.94 18.67
N ASP A 158 -4.87 -5.81 18.66
CA ASP A 158 -5.78 -6.63 19.46
C ASP A 158 -5.58 -8.13 19.16
N TYR A 159 -5.47 -8.49 17.87
CA TYR A 159 -5.15 -9.85 17.47
C TYR A 159 -3.78 -10.32 17.99
N TYR A 160 -2.73 -9.53 17.80
CA TYR A 160 -1.39 -9.90 18.23
C TYR A 160 -1.27 -10.01 19.76
N TYR A 161 -1.92 -9.10 20.50
CA TYR A 161 -1.99 -9.16 21.96
C TYR A 161 -2.75 -10.40 22.44
N ALA A 162 -3.88 -10.76 21.82
CA ALA A 162 -4.61 -11.98 22.16
C ALA A 162 -3.75 -13.24 21.93
N CYS A 163 -3.02 -13.31 20.82
CA CYS A 163 -2.11 -14.42 20.51
C CYS A 163 -0.94 -14.53 21.49
N SER A 164 -0.37 -13.41 21.93
CA SER A 164 0.76 -13.42 22.88
C SER A 164 0.37 -13.93 24.28
N LYS A 165 -0.90 -13.79 24.68
CA LYS A 165 -1.42 -14.31 25.96
C LYS A 165 -1.80 -15.79 25.93
N SER A 166 -2.16 -16.36 24.78
CA SER A 166 -2.85 -17.66 24.73
C SER A 166 -1.94 -18.90 24.79
N HIS A 167 -0.60 -18.79 24.77
CA HIS A 167 0.36 -19.93 24.75
C HIS A 167 0.08 -21.02 23.68
N SER A 168 -0.88 -20.81 22.77
CA SER A 168 -1.36 -21.80 21.82
C SER A 168 -0.66 -21.64 20.48
N LYS A 169 -0.02 -22.71 20.00
CA LYS A 169 0.53 -22.79 18.64
C LYS A 169 -0.62 -22.70 17.61
N MET A 170 -0.53 -21.66 16.78
CA MET A 170 -1.09 -21.48 15.43
C MET A 170 -2.32 -22.32 15.06
N SER A 171 -3.47 -21.65 14.94
CA SER A 171 -4.25 -21.76 13.71
C SER A 171 -4.10 -20.43 12.98
N LEU A 172 -3.56 -20.46 11.76
CA LEU A 172 -3.34 -19.33 10.84
C LEU A 172 -4.65 -18.67 10.34
N ASN A 173 -5.76 -18.94 11.00
CA ASN A 173 -7.06 -18.46 10.57
C ASN A 173 -7.25 -17.04 11.08
N LYS A 174 -7.40 -16.10 10.15
CA LYS A 174 -7.82 -14.71 10.41
C LYS A 174 -8.97 -14.73 11.43
N PRO A 175 -8.84 -14.04 12.57
CA PRO A 175 -9.82 -14.14 13.63
C PRO A 175 -11.16 -13.61 13.11
N PRO A 176 -12.29 -14.24 13.47
CA PRO A 176 -13.59 -13.71 13.09
C PRO A 176 -13.76 -12.31 13.67
N PHE A 177 -14.19 -11.37 12.83
CA PHE A 177 -14.31 -9.94 13.15
C PHE A 177 -15.22 -9.61 14.35
N GLN A 178 -16.00 -10.57 14.85
CA GLN A 178 -16.96 -10.38 15.94
C GLN A 178 -16.38 -10.42 17.36
N SER A 179 -15.09 -10.73 17.57
CA SER A 179 -14.61 -11.04 18.93
C SER A 179 -13.86 -9.95 19.70
N MET A 180 -13.55 -8.76 19.15
CA MET A 180 -12.66 -7.81 19.87
C MET A 180 -13.04 -6.32 19.74
N PHE A 181 -14.24 -5.96 20.19
CA PHE A 181 -14.55 -4.57 20.56
C PHE A 181 -14.52 -4.32 22.08
N THR A 182 -14.04 -5.28 22.89
CA THR A 182 -14.18 -5.25 24.35
C THR A 182 -12.87 -5.12 25.14
N ILE A 183 -11.71 -4.91 24.51
CA ILE A 183 -10.42 -5.05 25.23
C ILE A 183 -9.80 -3.72 25.72
N PHE A 184 -10.27 -2.55 25.29
CA PHE A 184 -9.87 -1.30 25.96
C PHE A 184 -11.06 -0.35 26.18
N PRO A 185 -11.20 0.23 27.39
CA PRO A 185 -12.23 1.22 27.72
C PRO A 185 -12.03 2.55 27.01
#